data_AF-A0A3D5EVB6-F1
#
_entry.id   AF-A0A3D5EVB6-F1
#
_cell.length_a   1.000
_cell.length_b   1.000
_cell.length_c   1.000
_cell.angle_alpha   90.00
_cell.angle_beta   90.00
_cell.angle_gamma   90.00
#
_symmetry.space_group_name_H-M   'P 1'
#
loop_
_entity.id
_entity.type
_entity.pdbx_description
1 polymer ?
#
loop_
_entity_poly.entity_id
_entity_poly.type
_entity_poly.pdbx_seq_one_letter_code
_entity_poly.pdbx_strand_id
1 'polypeptide(L)'
;MSTIRQLAPGPLMIDIAGCSLSELETERLRHPLVGGLILFARNYESPEQLAQLTAEVHSLRSPALLIGIDHEGGRVQRCRSGFTRLPPMRRLGELWDRLPDAARLAARR
;
A
#
# COMPACT_ATOMS: atom_id res chain seq x y z
N MET A 1 -9.49 16.42 32.61
CA MET A 1 -8.95 16.30 31.24
C MET A 1 -8.44 14.89 31.06
N SER A 2 -9.27 13.97 30.57
CA SER A 2 -8.88 12.58 30.33
C SER A 2 -7.89 12.54 29.17
N THR A 3 -6.66 12.14 29.45
CA THR A 3 -5.63 11.89 28.45
C THR A 3 -6.18 10.90 27.43
N ILE A 4 -6.38 11.33 26.19
CA ILE A 4 -6.76 10.42 25.09
C ILE A 4 -5.60 9.44 24.95
N ARG A 5 -5.78 8.23 25.48
CA ARG A 5 -4.84 7.13 25.28
C ARG A 5 -4.94 6.78 23.80
N GLN A 6 -3.97 7.21 23.01
CA GLN A 6 -3.89 6.87 21.59
C GLN A 6 -3.76 5.34 21.51
N LEU A 7 -4.87 4.67 21.20
CA LEU A 7 -4.91 3.22 21.12
C LEU A 7 -4.03 2.77 19.95
N ALA A 8 -3.29 1.67 20.14
CA ALA A 8 -2.56 1.03 19.06
C ALA A 8 -3.53 0.65 17.92
N PRO A 9 -3.08 0.63 16.65
CA PRO A 9 -3.89 0.12 15.56
C PRO A 9 -4.40 -1.29 15.88
N GLY A 10 -5.64 -1.59 15.48
CA GLY A 10 -6.20 -2.93 15.65
C GLY A 10 -5.34 -4.01 14.98
N PRO A 11 -5.43 -5.28 15.41
CA PRO A 11 -4.51 -6.32 14.94
C PRO A 11 -4.78 -6.80 13.51
N LEU A 12 -5.89 -6.39 12.89
CA LEU A 12 -6.30 -6.89 11.58
C LEU A 12 -5.89 -5.95 10.45
N MET A 13 -5.28 -6.52 9.41
CA MET A 13 -5.11 -5.91 8.10
C MET A 13 -6.09 -6.59 7.14
N ILE A 14 -6.96 -5.81 6.49
CA ILE A 14 -7.98 -6.34 5.58
C ILE A 14 -7.84 -5.72 4.20
N ASP A 15 -8.53 -6.25 3.20
CA ASP A 15 -8.59 -5.72 1.85
C ASP A 15 -9.99 -5.21 1.47
N ILE A 16 -10.09 -4.65 0.26
CA ILE A 16 -11.35 -4.24 -0.39
C ILE A 16 -11.46 -4.87 -1.79
N ALA A 17 -12.68 -4.89 -2.32
CA ALA A 17 -13.01 -5.58 -3.55
C ALA A 17 -12.51 -4.86 -4.81
N GLY A 18 -12.59 -3.54 -4.86
CA GLY A 18 -12.33 -2.75 -6.07
C GLY A 18 -11.60 -1.43 -5.83
N CYS A 19 -11.77 -0.50 -6.76
CA CYS A 19 -11.09 0.80 -6.80
C CYS A 19 -11.81 1.92 -6.00
N SER A 20 -12.94 1.59 -5.37
CA SER A 20 -13.72 2.49 -4.52
C SER A 20 -14.27 1.71 -3.31
N LEU A 21 -14.63 2.43 -2.25
CA LEU A 21 -15.23 1.85 -1.07
C LEU A 21 -16.73 1.62 -1.28
N SER A 22 -17.21 0.43 -0.92
CA SER A 22 -18.62 0.21 -0.63
C SER A 22 -18.98 0.69 0.78
N GLU A 23 -20.29 0.79 1.06
CA GLU A 23 -20.79 1.10 2.40
C GLU A 23 -20.33 0.07 3.44
N LEU A 24 -20.38 -1.22 3.09
CA LEU A 24 -19.94 -2.30 3.97
C LEU A 24 -18.44 -2.22 4.28
N GLU A 25 -17.61 -1.91 3.28
CA GLU A 25 -16.17 -1.73 3.49
C GLU A 25 -15.89 -0.50 4.34
N THR A 26 -16.64 0.60 4.11
CA THR A 26 -16.57 1.79 4.95
C THR A 26 -16.88 1.50 6.41
N GLU A 27 -17.93 0.71 6.68
CA GLU A 27 -18.28 0.28 8.04
C GLU A 27 -17.16 -0.59 8.65
N ARG A 28 -16.68 -1.60 7.91
CA ARG A 28 -15.61 -2.51 8.38
C ARG A 28 -14.32 -1.76 8.69
N LEU A 29 -13.92 -0.81 7.84
CA LEU A 29 -12.70 -0.01 8.02
C LEU A 29 -12.78 0.94 9.24
N ARG A 30 -13.98 1.28 9.72
CA ARG A 30 -14.18 2.04 10.97
C ARG A 30 -14.06 1.17 12.22
N HIS A 31 -14.13 -0.15 12.10
CA HIS A 31 -14.10 -1.07 13.24
C HIS A 31 -12.75 -1.01 14.00
N PRO A 32 -12.73 -0.93 15.33
CA PRO A 32 -11.50 -0.71 16.11
C PRO A 32 -10.46 -1.84 15.98
N LEU A 33 -10.87 -3.06 15.65
CA LEU A 33 -9.95 -4.18 15.42
C LEU A 33 -9.24 -4.14 14.06
N VAL A 34 -9.69 -3.30 13.12
CA VAL A 34 -8.98 -3.08 11.86
C VAL A 34 -7.91 -2.02 12.09
N GLY A 35 -6.65 -2.39 11.90
CA GLY A 35 -5.50 -1.49 12.01
C GLY A 35 -4.94 -1.04 10.67
N GLY A 36 -5.25 -1.77 9.58
CA GLY A 36 -4.78 -1.39 8.26
C GLY A 36 -5.59 -1.97 7.10
N LEU A 37 -5.32 -1.39 5.93
CA LEU A 37 -5.83 -1.79 4.63
C LEU A 37 -4.64 -2.26 3.77
N ILE A 38 -4.73 -3.45 3.17
CA ILE A 38 -3.80 -3.91 2.13
C ILE A 38 -4.44 -3.78 0.75
N LEU A 39 -3.71 -3.15 -0.18
CA LEU A 39 -4.14 -2.96 -1.56
C LEU A 39 -3.51 -4.01 -2.47
N PHE A 40 -4.26 -4.41 -3.49
CA PHE A 40 -3.84 -5.33 -4.55
C PHE A 40 -4.00 -4.68 -5.93
N ALA A 41 -3.60 -5.40 -6.98
CA ALA A 41 -3.71 -4.92 -8.36
C ALA A 41 -5.14 -4.54 -8.77
N ARG A 42 -6.16 -5.21 -8.19
CA ARG A 42 -7.58 -4.91 -8.45
C ARG A 42 -8.09 -3.61 -7.83
N ASN A 43 -7.30 -2.98 -6.96
CA ASN A 43 -7.66 -1.72 -6.29
C ASN A 43 -7.01 -0.50 -6.94
N TYR A 44 -6.42 -0.68 -8.13
CA TYR A 44 -5.63 0.31 -8.83
C TYR A 44 -6.06 0.47 -10.29
N GLU A 45 -6.41 1.69 -10.67
CA GLU A 45 -6.66 2.11 -12.06
C GLU A 45 -5.68 3.20 -12.52
N SER A 46 -5.49 4.25 -11.72
CA SER A 46 -4.57 5.37 -12.01
C SER A 46 -4.01 6.00 -10.73
N PRO A 47 -2.94 6.82 -10.80
CA PRO A 47 -2.41 7.51 -9.63
C PRO A 47 -3.45 8.44 -8.96
N GLU A 48 -4.29 9.09 -9.76
CA GLU A 48 -5.35 9.99 -9.29
C GLU A 48 -6.44 9.22 -8.54
N GLN A 49 -6.89 8.10 -9.10
CA GLN A 49 -7.86 7.22 -8.43
C GLN A 49 -7.30 6.67 -7.11
N LEU A 50 -6.03 6.23 -7.09
CA LEU A 50 -5.39 5.74 -5.87
C LEU A 50 -5.25 6.83 -4.80
N ALA A 51 -4.90 8.06 -5.20
CA ALA A 51 -4.83 9.19 -4.29
C ALA A 51 -6.20 9.49 -3.67
N GLN A 52 -7.28 9.44 -4.46
CA GLN A 52 -8.64 9.63 -3.97
C GLN A 52 -9.05 8.53 -2.98
N LEU A 53 -8.83 7.25 -3.34
CA LEU A 53 -9.16 6.12 -2.48
C LEU A 53 -8.42 6.18 -1.14
N THR A 54 -7.11 6.48 -1.15
CA THR A 54 -6.31 6.56 0.07
C THR A 54 -6.71 7.75 0.94
N ALA A 55 -7.04 8.90 0.35
CA ALA A 55 -7.58 10.05 1.06
C ALA A 55 -8.93 9.73 1.72
N GLU A 56 -9.82 9.05 1.00
CA GLU A 56 -11.12 8.60 1.52
C GLU A 56 -10.93 7.67 2.73
N VAL A 57 -10.08 6.64 2.62
CA VAL A 57 -9.77 5.69 3.70
C VAL A 57 -9.19 6.41 4.93
N HIS A 58 -8.26 7.34 4.74
CA HIS A 58 -7.70 8.12 5.85
C HIS A 58 -8.71 9.05 6.52
N SER A 59 -9.77 9.46 5.83
CA SER A 59 -10.83 10.31 6.39
C SER A 59 -11.84 9.55 7.26
N LEU A 60 -11.86 8.21 7.20
CA LEU A 60 -12.87 7.40 7.89
C LEU A 60 -12.77 7.45 9.42
N ARG A 61 -11.57 7.63 9.99
CA ARG A 61 -11.36 7.65 11.44
C ARG A 61 -10.00 8.22 11.83
N SER A 62 -9.85 8.49 13.12
CA SER A 62 -8.57 8.86 13.75
C SER A 62 -8.20 7.85 14.86
N PRO A 63 -6.95 7.34 14.93
CA PRO A 63 -5.86 7.57 13.98
C PRO A 63 -6.15 6.95 12.60
N ALA A 64 -5.54 7.51 11.55
CA ALA A 64 -5.67 7.00 10.19
C ALA A 64 -5.16 5.56 10.09
N LEU A 65 -5.79 4.77 9.22
CA LEU A 65 -5.39 3.39 8.95
C LEU A 65 -4.01 3.34 8.28
N LEU A 66 -3.22 2.33 8.62
CA LEU A 66 -2.05 1.98 7.80
C LEU A 66 -2.54 1.47 6.45
N ILE A 67 -1.98 1.98 5.36
CA ILE A 67 -2.25 1.47 4.01
C ILE A 67 -0.98 0.81 3.48
N GLY A 68 -1.05 -0.48 3.17
CA GLY A 68 0.05 -1.28 2.64
C GLY A 68 -0.21 -1.80 1.24
N ILE A 69 0.85 -2.08 0.50
CA ILE A 69 0.80 -2.68 -0.85
C ILE A 69 2.12 -3.38 -1.15
N ASP A 70 2.07 -4.54 -1.79
CA ASP A 70 3.28 -5.21 -2.28
C ASP A 70 3.79 -4.50 -3.55
N HIS A 71 4.82 -3.66 -3.45
CA HIS A 71 5.34 -2.91 -4.60
C HIS A 71 6.82 -3.20 -4.89
N GLU A 72 7.16 -4.49 -4.98
CA GLU A 72 8.57 -4.95 -5.05
C GLU A 72 9.18 -4.97 -6.46
N GLY A 73 8.42 -4.65 -7.51
CA GLY A 73 8.89 -4.78 -8.89
C GLY A 73 8.56 -6.12 -9.57
N GLY A 74 8.84 -6.17 -10.87
CA GLY A 74 8.54 -7.34 -11.70
C GLY A 74 7.10 -7.84 -11.56
N ARG A 75 6.93 -9.13 -11.24
CA ARG A 75 5.61 -9.76 -11.07
C ARG A 75 4.87 -9.32 -9.80
N VAL A 76 5.56 -8.73 -8.82
CA VAL A 76 4.99 -8.35 -7.53
C VAL A 76 4.50 -6.90 -7.54
N GLN A 77 4.95 -6.07 -8.48
CA GLN A 77 4.46 -4.69 -8.63
C GLN A 77 2.97 -4.63 -9.00
N ARG A 78 2.13 -4.12 -8.08
CA ARG A 78 0.67 -3.92 -8.29
C ARG A 78 0.36 -2.69 -9.14
N CYS A 79 0.81 -1.50 -8.73
CA CYS A 79 0.59 -0.26 -9.48
C CYS A 79 1.59 -0.18 -10.64
N ARG A 80 1.09 -0.20 -11.88
CA ARG A 80 1.92 -0.30 -13.09
C ARG A 80 1.79 0.91 -13.98
N SER A 81 0.61 1.17 -14.52
CA SER A 81 0.36 2.37 -15.32
C SER A 81 0.61 3.61 -14.46
N GLY A 82 1.28 4.64 -14.97
CA GLY A 82 1.60 5.85 -14.19
C GLY A 82 2.68 5.70 -13.11
N PHE A 83 3.27 4.50 -12.94
CA PHE A 83 4.37 4.26 -12.00
C PHE A 83 5.63 3.80 -12.74
N THR A 84 6.79 4.10 -12.16
CA THR A 84 8.07 3.53 -12.62
C THR A 84 8.00 2.00 -12.60
N ARG A 85 8.41 1.37 -13.71
CA ARG A 85 8.50 -0.10 -13.78
C ARG A 85 9.79 -0.56 -13.11
N LEU A 86 9.65 -1.13 -11.93
CA LEU A 86 10.78 -1.65 -11.17
C LEU A 86 11.18 -3.04 -11.71
N PRO A 87 12.49 -3.32 -11.86
CA PRO A 87 12.95 -4.63 -12.29
C PRO A 87 12.62 -5.70 -11.23
N PRO A 88 12.47 -6.99 -11.62
CA PRO A 88 12.36 -8.07 -10.64
C PRO A 88 13.65 -8.13 -9.80
N MET A 89 13.51 -8.41 -8.49
CA MET A 89 14.64 -8.49 -7.56
C MET A 89 15.75 -9.45 -8.02
N ARG A 90 15.41 -10.55 -8.71
CA ARG A 90 16.40 -11.46 -9.32
C ARG A 90 17.39 -10.73 -10.24
N ARG A 91 16.90 -9.79 -11.06
CA ARG A 91 17.75 -9.02 -11.97
C ARG A 91 18.73 -8.12 -11.22
N LEU A 92 18.30 -7.57 -10.09
CA LEU A 92 19.18 -6.79 -9.21
C LEU A 92 20.23 -7.69 -8.54
N GLY A 93 19.85 -8.90 -8.12
CA GLY A 93 20.77 -9.91 -7.59
C GLY A 93 21.85 -10.32 -8.60
N GLU A 94 21.45 -10.66 -9.84
CA GLU A 94 22.40 -10.98 -10.92
C GLU A 94 23.34 -9.82 -11.25
N LEU A 95 22.87 -8.57 -11.13
CA LEU A 95 23.71 -7.39 -11.32
C LEU A 95 24.64 -7.19 -10.13
N TRP A 96 24.17 -7.46 -8.91
CA TRP A 96 24.97 -7.38 -7.70
C TRP A 96 26.18 -8.31 -7.75
N ASP A 97 25.98 -9.55 -8.18
CA ASP A 97 27.04 -10.56 -8.28
C ASP A 97 28.17 -10.13 -9.24
N ARG A 98 27.85 -9.31 -10.25
CA ARG A 98 28.82 -8.84 -11.26
C ARG A 98 29.38 -7.45 -10.98
N LEU A 99 28.52 -6.52 -10.58
CA LEU A 99 28.77 -5.08 -10.46
C LEU A 99 27.96 -4.46 -9.30
N PRO A 100 28.39 -4.64 -8.03
CA PRO A 100 27.63 -4.20 -6.85
C PRO A 100 27.23 -2.72 -6.86
N ASP A 101 28.11 -1.83 -7.31
CA ASP A 101 27.82 -0.39 -7.32
C ASP A 101 26.77 -0.01 -8.38
N ALA A 102 26.82 -0.67 -9.54
CA ALA A 102 25.78 -0.52 -10.57
C ALA A 102 24.43 -1.07 -10.06
N ALA A 103 24.43 -2.18 -9.33
CA ALA A 103 23.23 -2.73 -8.71
C ALA A 103 22.60 -1.78 -7.68
N ARG A 104 23.41 -1.16 -6.82
CA ARG A 104 22.94 -0.13 -5.87
C ARG A 104 22.35 1.06 -6.58
N LEU A 105 22.98 1.55 -7.65
CA LEU A 105 22.46 2.65 -8.44
C LEU A 105 21.12 2.29 -9.10
N ALA A 106 21.00 1.07 -9.62
CA ALA A 106 19.78 0.57 -10.23
C ALA A 106 18.62 0.42 -9.22
N ALA A 107 18.91 0.09 -7.95
CA ALA A 107 17.91 -0.06 -6.89
C ALA A 107 17.41 1.27 -6.30
N ARG A 108 18.02 2.42 -6.67
CA ARG A 108 17.65 3.76 -6.19
C ARG A 108 16.66 4.50 -7.09
N ARG A 109 16.33 3.95 -8.25
CA ARG A 109 15.47 4.54 -9.28
C ARG A 109 14.13 3.82 -9.31
#